data_AF-A0A962YZ82-F1
#
_entry.id   AF-A0A962YZ82-F1
#
_cell.length_a   1.000
_cell.length_b   1.000
_cell.length_c   1.000
_cell.angle_alpha   90.00
_cell.angle_beta   90.00
_cell.angle_gamma   90.00
#
_symmetry.space_group_name_H-M   'P 1'
#
loop_
_entity.id
_entity.type
_entity.pdbx_description
1 polymer ?
#
loop_
_entity_poly.entity_id
_entity_poly.type
_entity_poly.pdbx_seq_one_letter_code
_entity_poly.pdbx_strand_id
1 'polypeptide(L)'
;MSRENDRISTDVACIDTERLHAVLISDRGAHCKVFQTAGHRRRKSAPVRNFVVKMHLLGCSRRESEIYHRDYLKLKQQLADIIPYAVFIRTRINGDPNLLVIAHAYTPWFNIANPANESEALPLLGKYHKACKQLQIFVIAAKEWRKKEGKLIDLYGVDNLVLDKNYQIRYLDSFEVFFYEDMLHIMDDAGPELKERIAISAKRLEYLEYLLEQNRNNL
;
A
#
# COMPACT_ATOMS: atom_id res chain seq x y z
N MET A 1 -24.37 8.00 -16.68
CA MET A 1 -23.67 9.30 -16.80
C MET A 1 -22.38 9.20 -16.01
N SER A 2 -21.24 8.89 -16.65
CA SER A 2 -19.93 8.93 -15.98
C SER A 2 -19.57 10.40 -15.73
N ARG A 3 -19.26 10.76 -14.48
CA ARG A 3 -18.89 12.14 -14.13
C ARG A 3 -17.52 12.45 -14.72
N GLU A 4 -17.35 13.64 -15.29
CA GLU A 4 -16.05 14.16 -15.75
C GLU A 4 -14.94 14.11 -14.67
N ASN A 5 -15.33 14.01 -13.39
CA ASN A 5 -14.43 13.93 -12.23
C ASN A 5 -13.61 12.64 -12.10
N ASP A 6 -13.91 11.60 -12.87
CA ASP A 6 -13.26 10.29 -12.71
C ASP A 6 -11.95 10.16 -13.51
N ARG A 7 -11.58 11.16 -14.32
CA ARG A 7 -10.33 11.17 -15.11
C ARG A 7 -9.20 11.89 -14.37
N ILE A 8 -7.96 11.63 -14.76
CA ILE A 8 -6.82 12.46 -14.36
C ILE A 8 -6.98 13.81 -15.08
N SER A 9 -7.66 14.76 -14.43
CA SER A 9 -7.95 16.11 -14.98
C SER A 9 -6.76 17.07 -14.88
N THR A 10 -5.60 16.57 -14.48
CA THR A 10 -4.43 17.36 -14.09
C THR A 10 -3.35 17.22 -15.17
N ASP A 11 -2.64 18.30 -15.46
CA ASP A 11 -1.51 18.23 -16.37
C ASP A 11 -0.33 17.54 -15.68
N VAL A 12 0.13 16.44 -16.27
CA VAL A 12 1.27 15.66 -15.79
C VAL A 12 2.35 15.72 -16.87
N ALA A 13 3.45 16.40 -16.58
CA ALA A 13 4.47 16.71 -17.60
C ALA A 13 5.05 15.48 -18.33
N CYS A 14 5.03 14.30 -17.71
CA CYS A 14 5.61 13.07 -18.26
C CYS A 14 4.58 12.03 -18.74
N ILE A 15 3.28 12.33 -18.67
CA ILE A 15 2.21 11.42 -19.07
C ILE A 15 1.19 12.18 -19.90
N ASP A 16 0.88 11.65 -21.08
CA ASP A 16 -0.28 12.09 -21.86
C ASP A 16 -1.57 11.65 -21.14
N THR A 17 -2.11 12.52 -20.31
CA THR A 17 -3.30 12.24 -19.48
C THR A 17 -4.59 12.16 -20.30
N GLU A 18 -4.63 12.78 -21.50
CA GLU A 18 -5.78 12.69 -22.40
C GLU A 18 -5.94 11.27 -22.96
N ARG A 19 -4.81 10.61 -23.26
CA ARG A 19 -4.80 9.24 -23.78
C ARG A 19 -4.71 8.17 -22.70
N LEU A 20 -4.45 8.57 -21.46
CA LEU A 20 -4.44 7.64 -20.34
C LEU A 20 -5.87 7.33 -19.89
N HIS A 21 -6.40 6.19 -20.34
CA HIS A 21 -7.67 5.66 -19.84
C HIS A 21 -7.52 5.15 -18.39
N ALA A 22 -7.52 6.09 -17.45
CA ALA A 22 -7.49 5.85 -16.02
C ALA A 22 -8.77 6.38 -15.35
N VAL A 23 -9.29 5.61 -14.40
CA VAL A 23 -10.48 5.93 -13.62
C VAL A 23 -10.07 6.14 -12.17
N LEU A 24 -10.52 7.21 -11.53
CA LEU A 24 -10.31 7.46 -10.11
C LEU A 24 -11.01 6.35 -9.30
N ILE A 25 -10.24 5.62 -8.51
CA ILE A 25 -10.76 4.54 -7.65
C ILE A 25 -10.65 4.88 -6.16
N SER A 26 -9.83 5.86 -5.79
CA SER A 26 -9.80 6.41 -4.42
C SER A 26 -9.21 7.81 -4.39
N ASP A 27 -9.90 8.72 -3.73
CA ASP A 27 -9.46 10.08 -3.38
C ASP A 27 -9.48 10.33 -1.86
N ARG A 28 -9.81 9.31 -1.07
CA ARG A 28 -9.95 9.39 0.39
C ARG A 28 -8.63 9.19 1.14
N GLY A 29 -7.53 8.95 0.43
CA GLY A 29 -6.21 8.80 1.05
C GLY A 29 -5.62 10.16 1.42
N ALA A 30 -5.06 10.29 2.63
CA ALA A 30 -4.50 11.54 3.13
C ALA A 30 -3.39 12.15 2.23
N HIS A 31 -2.71 11.32 1.42
CA HIS A 31 -1.52 11.73 0.68
C HIS A 31 -1.64 11.60 -0.83
N CYS A 32 -2.64 10.88 -1.36
CA CYS A 32 -2.70 10.63 -2.80
C CYS A 32 -4.10 10.36 -3.37
N LYS A 33 -4.25 10.69 -4.65
CA LYS A 33 -5.32 10.16 -5.51
C LYS A 33 -4.83 8.87 -6.19
N VAL A 34 -5.71 7.90 -6.30
CA VAL A 34 -5.43 6.58 -6.85
C VAL A 34 -6.32 6.37 -8.05
N PHE A 35 -5.70 6.18 -9.21
CA PHE A 35 -6.37 5.90 -10.47
C PHE A 35 -6.04 4.49 -10.93
N GLN A 36 -7.00 3.79 -11.53
CA GLN A 36 -6.78 2.49 -12.14
C GLN A 36 -6.88 2.59 -13.64
N THR A 37 -5.86 2.07 -14.32
CA THR A 37 -5.86 1.93 -15.77
C THR A 37 -6.50 0.59 -16.15
N ALA A 38 -7.38 0.63 -17.16
CA ALA A 38 -7.93 -0.58 -17.74
C ALA A 38 -6.93 -1.12 -18.78
N GLY A 39 -6.27 -2.23 -18.42
CA GLY A 39 -5.69 -3.16 -19.36
C GLY A 39 -4.73 -2.60 -20.39
N HIS A 40 -3.50 -2.29 -19.96
CA HIS A 40 -2.44 -1.89 -20.87
C HIS A 40 -1.71 -3.12 -21.46
N ARG A 41 -1.58 -3.16 -22.78
CA ARG A 41 -0.73 -4.11 -23.50
C ARG A 41 0.48 -3.39 -24.08
N ARG A 42 1.68 -3.76 -23.61
CA ARG A 42 2.93 -3.22 -24.16
C ARG A 42 3.19 -3.71 -25.61
N ARG A 43 2.64 -4.88 -25.98
CA ARG A 43 2.73 -5.51 -27.31
C ARG A 43 1.46 -6.32 -27.58
N LYS A 44 1.09 -6.57 -28.85
CA LYS A 44 -0.12 -7.33 -29.23
C LYS A 44 -0.21 -8.71 -28.53
N SER A 45 0.91 -9.39 -28.35
CA SER A 45 1.02 -10.70 -27.69
C SER A 45 1.22 -10.64 -26.17
N ALA A 46 1.44 -9.46 -25.59
CA ALA A 46 1.64 -9.33 -24.15
C ALA A 46 0.29 -9.47 -23.42
N PRO A 47 0.26 -10.11 -22.24
CA PRO A 47 -0.93 -10.14 -21.41
C PRO A 47 -1.33 -8.71 -21.01
N VAL A 48 -2.63 -8.48 -21.00
CA VAL A 48 -3.25 -7.25 -20.52
C VAL A 48 -2.89 -7.09 -19.04
N ARG A 49 -2.23 -5.99 -18.67
CA ARG A 49 -1.93 -5.69 -17.26
C ARG A 49 -2.67 -4.44 -16.83
N ASN A 50 -3.32 -4.54 -15.67
CA ASN A 50 -3.90 -3.38 -15.01
C ASN A 50 -2.82 -2.74 -14.15
N PHE A 51 -2.77 -1.41 -14.16
CA PHE A 51 -1.88 -0.64 -13.30
C PHE A 51 -2.68 0.33 -12.46
N VAL A 52 -2.18 0.57 -11.26
CA VAL A 52 -2.62 1.66 -10.41
C VAL A 52 -1.63 2.80 -10.55
N VAL A 53 -2.14 4.01 -10.78
CA VAL A 53 -1.38 5.25 -10.77
C VAL A 53 -1.74 5.99 -9.49
N LYS A 54 -0.76 6.16 -8.60
CA LYS A 54 -0.89 6.94 -7.37
C LYS A 54 -0.25 8.30 -7.60
N MET A 55 -1.02 9.34 -7.34
CA MET A 55 -0.63 10.73 -7.55
C MET A 55 -0.63 11.46 -6.22
N HIS A 56 0.54 11.95 -5.82
CA HIS A 56 0.69 12.65 -4.56
C HIS A 56 -0.11 13.98 -4.59
N LEU A 57 -0.92 14.21 -3.56
CA LEU A 57 -1.91 15.30 -3.52
C LEU A 57 -1.24 16.68 -3.43
N LEU A 58 -0.24 16.78 -2.56
CA LEU A 58 0.54 17.99 -2.33
C LEU A 58 1.80 17.97 -3.21
N GLY A 59 2.42 19.13 -3.42
CA GLY A 59 3.75 19.19 -4.03
C GLY A 59 4.72 18.27 -3.30
N CYS A 60 5.55 17.54 -4.04
CA CYS A 60 6.52 16.59 -3.49
C CYS A 60 7.92 17.00 -3.92
N SER A 61 8.74 17.38 -2.95
CA SER A 61 10.12 17.76 -3.19
C SER A 61 10.96 16.56 -3.61
N ARG A 62 12.13 16.86 -4.18
CA ARG A 62 13.12 15.83 -4.52
C ARG A 62 13.48 14.98 -3.30
N ARG A 63 13.67 15.59 -2.13
CA ARG A 63 14.09 14.89 -0.91
C ARG A 63 13.00 13.96 -0.39
N GLU A 64 11.75 14.40 -0.38
CA GLU A 64 10.61 13.56 0.00
C GLU A 64 10.45 12.36 -0.96
N SER A 65 10.56 12.60 -2.26
CA SER A 65 10.49 11.52 -3.25
C SER A 65 11.60 10.47 -3.08
N GLU A 66 12.80 10.89 -2.67
CA GLU A 66 13.93 10.00 -2.38
C GLU A 66 13.68 9.17 -1.11
N ILE A 67 13.03 9.75 -0.10
CA ILE A 67 12.61 9.03 1.12
C ILE A 67 11.56 7.97 0.78
N TYR A 68 10.48 8.33 0.07
CA TYR A 68 9.44 7.38 -0.30
C TYR A 68 9.99 6.24 -1.16
N HIS A 69 10.88 6.54 -2.10
CA HIS A 69 11.49 5.51 -2.94
C HIS A 69 12.40 4.58 -2.13
N ARG A 70 13.21 5.12 -1.21
CA ARG A 70 14.05 4.32 -0.31
C ARG A 70 13.22 3.38 0.56
N ASP A 71 12.13 3.88 1.13
CA ASP A 71 11.26 3.09 2.00
C ASP A 71 10.54 2.00 1.19
N TYR A 72 10.11 2.30 -0.04
CA TYR A 72 9.62 1.29 -0.99
C TYR A 72 10.67 0.19 -1.29
N LEU A 73 11.91 0.57 -1.61
CA LEU A 73 12.98 -0.40 -1.90
C LEU A 73 13.24 -1.29 -0.70
N LYS A 74 13.21 -0.73 0.51
CA LYS A 74 13.34 -1.47 1.75
C LYS A 74 12.23 -2.50 1.91
N LEU A 75 10.97 -2.10 1.73
CA LEU A 75 9.84 -3.03 1.73
C LEU A 75 10.04 -4.13 0.68
N LYS A 76 10.37 -3.75 -0.56
CA LYS A 76 10.50 -4.68 -1.68
C LYS A 76 11.62 -5.69 -1.47
N GLN A 77 12.74 -5.27 -0.87
CA GLN A 77 13.86 -6.14 -0.56
C GLN A 77 13.51 -7.20 0.48
N GLN A 78 12.75 -6.84 1.52
CA GLN A 78 12.46 -7.75 2.64
C GLN A 78 11.20 -8.58 2.44
N LEU A 79 10.20 -8.04 1.73
CA LEU A 79 8.88 -8.64 1.57
C LEU A 79 8.63 -9.18 0.14
N ALA A 80 9.58 -8.96 -0.78
CA ALA A 80 9.59 -9.53 -2.12
C ALA A 80 8.25 -9.38 -2.86
N ASP A 81 7.59 -10.50 -3.16
CA ASP A 81 6.34 -10.52 -3.93
C ASP A 81 5.13 -9.99 -3.17
N ILE A 82 5.19 -9.86 -1.83
CA ILE A 82 4.11 -9.23 -1.05
C ILE A 82 3.93 -7.76 -1.49
N ILE A 83 5.03 -7.12 -1.90
CA ILE A 83 5.05 -5.73 -2.37
C ILE A 83 4.88 -5.68 -3.89
N PRO A 84 3.87 -4.97 -4.41
CA PRO A 84 3.73 -4.72 -5.84
C PRO A 84 5.00 -4.15 -6.46
N TYR A 85 5.30 -4.57 -7.69
CA TYR A 85 6.28 -3.84 -8.50
C TYR A 85 5.74 -2.45 -8.80
N ALA A 86 6.55 -1.43 -8.53
CA ALA A 86 6.18 -0.04 -8.68
C ALA A 86 7.34 0.76 -9.27
N VAL A 87 6.99 1.76 -10.08
CA VAL A 87 7.93 2.74 -10.65
C VAL A 87 7.59 4.10 -10.08
N PHE A 88 8.60 4.78 -9.55
CA PHE A 88 8.51 6.12 -8.98
C PHE A 88 8.99 7.13 -10.03
N ILE A 89 8.13 8.08 -10.37
CA ILE A 89 8.36 9.06 -11.43
C ILE A 89 8.25 10.45 -10.82
N ARG A 90 9.40 11.10 -10.67
CA ARG A 90 9.44 12.53 -10.34
C ARG A 90 9.00 13.32 -11.56
N THR A 91 8.02 14.19 -11.39
CA THR A 91 7.39 14.93 -12.48
C THR A 91 6.96 16.31 -12.01
N ARG A 92 6.23 17.02 -12.85
CA ARG A 92 5.46 18.20 -12.48
C ARG A 92 3.98 17.93 -12.67
N ILE A 93 3.17 18.40 -11.74
CA ILE A 93 1.71 18.35 -11.80
C ILE A 93 1.20 19.77 -11.68
N ASN A 94 0.52 20.26 -12.72
CA ASN A 94 0.17 21.68 -12.87
C ASN A 94 1.40 22.61 -12.74
N GLY A 95 2.58 22.18 -13.20
CA GLY A 95 3.83 22.95 -13.12
C GLY A 95 4.64 22.76 -11.84
N ASP A 96 4.04 22.26 -10.75
CA ASP A 96 4.72 22.10 -9.46
C ASP A 96 5.44 20.75 -9.34
N PRO A 97 6.64 20.70 -8.72
CA PRO A 97 7.34 19.44 -8.44
C PRO A 97 6.45 18.45 -7.68
N ASN A 98 6.34 17.24 -8.22
CA ASN A 98 5.46 16.23 -7.66
C ASN A 98 5.94 14.80 -7.99
N LEU A 99 5.26 13.80 -7.46
CA LEU A 99 5.58 12.39 -7.56
C LEU A 99 4.38 11.57 -8.04
N LEU A 100 4.64 10.73 -9.04
CA LEU A 100 3.75 9.69 -9.50
C LEU A 100 4.34 8.31 -9.20
N VAL A 101 3.48 7.38 -8.78
CA VAL A 101 3.84 5.97 -8.63
C VAL A 101 2.93 5.12 -9.50
N ILE A 102 3.53 4.35 -10.39
CA ILE A 102 2.81 3.39 -11.23
C ILE A 102 3.12 2.00 -10.71
N ALA A 103 2.11 1.31 -10.21
CA ALA A 103 2.24 -0.02 -9.62
C ALA A 103 1.37 -1.06 -10.35
N HIS A 104 1.77 -2.33 -10.29
CA HIS A 104 0.89 -3.42 -10.71
C HIS A 104 -0.39 -3.41 -9.87
N ALA A 105 -1.55 -3.44 -10.54
CA ALA A 105 -2.83 -3.56 -9.86
C ALA A 105 -3.05 -5.03 -9.44
N TYR A 106 -3.37 -5.22 -8.17
CA TYR A 106 -3.93 -6.46 -7.66
C TYR A 106 -5.38 -6.21 -7.30
N THR A 107 -6.23 -7.21 -7.47
CA THR A 107 -7.62 -7.14 -7.01
C THR A 107 -7.67 -7.66 -5.58
N PRO A 108 -7.93 -6.80 -4.58
CA PRO A 108 -8.19 -7.24 -3.22
C PRO A 108 -9.35 -8.24 -3.23
N TRP A 109 -9.20 -9.31 -2.47
CA TRP A 109 -10.26 -10.30 -2.31
C TRP A 109 -10.69 -10.40 -0.85
N PHE A 110 -9.75 -10.36 0.09
CA PHE A 110 -10.04 -10.49 1.51
C PHE A 110 -9.07 -9.65 2.34
N ASN A 111 -9.59 -8.76 3.19
CA ASN A 111 -8.75 -7.98 4.10
C ASN A 111 -8.34 -8.84 5.31
N ILE A 112 -7.09 -9.30 5.30
CA ILE A 112 -6.52 -10.16 6.34
C ILE A 112 -6.13 -9.36 7.59
N ALA A 113 -5.93 -8.04 7.49
CA ALA A 113 -5.54 -7.18 8.61
C ALA A 113 -6.72 -6.61 9.39
N ASN A 114 -7.97 -6.89 9.00
CA ASN A 114 -9.15 -6.50 9.77
C ASN A 114 -9.52 -7.58 10.82
N PRO A 115 -9.46 -7.27 12.12
CA PRO A 115 -9.86 -8.22 13.17
C PRO A 115 -11.32 -8.70 13.07
N ALA A 116 -12.21 -7.91 12.46
CA ALA A 116 -13.60 -8.34 12.24
C ALA A 116 -13.72 -9.58 11.34
N ASN A 117 -12.67 -9.92 10.59
CA ASN A 117 -12.63 -11.03 9.66
C ASN A 117 -11.96 -12.30 10.25
N GLU A 118 -11.66 -12.33 11.55
CA GLU A 118 -10.89 -13.41 12.20
C GLU A 118 -11.44 -14.81 11.93
N SER A 119 -12.75 -14.98 12.06
CA SER A 119 -13.44 -16.28 11.90
C SER A 119 -13.25 -16.89 10.50
N GLU A 120 -13.08 -16.05 9.47
CA GLU A 120 -12.79 -16.46 8.10
C GLU A 120 -11.28 -16.51 7.83
N ALA A 121 -10.50 -15.63 8.43
CA ALA A 121 -9.06 -15.53 8.23
C ALA A 121 -8.31 -16.81 8.63
N LEU A 122 -8.65 -17.40 9.79
CA LEU A 122 -7.98 -18.60 10.30
C LEU A 122 -8.15 -19.81 9.35
N PRO A 123 -9.38 -20.20 8.93
CA PRO A 123 -9.57 -21.25 7.94
C PRO A 123 -8.84 -20.98 6.61
N LEU A 124 -8.82 -19.73 6.15
CA LEU A 124 -8.14 -19.36 4.90
C LEU A 124 -6.63 -19.55 5.00
N LEU A 125 -6.00 -19.12 6.10
CA LEU A 125 -4.57 -19.31 6.31
C LEU A 125 -4.21 -20.79 6.52
N GLY A 126 -5.10 -21.57 7.16
CA GLY A 126 -4.94 -23.02 7.27
C GLY A 126 -4.99 -23.70 5.90
N LYS A 127 -5.93 -23.31 5.03
CA LYS A 127 -6.08 -23.84 3.68
C LYS A 127 -4.96 -23.42 2.72
N TYR A 128 -4.51 -22.17 2.78
CA TYR A 128 -3.55 -21.60 1.83
C TYR A 128 -2.18 -21.39 2.47
N HIS A 129 -1.37 -22.45 2.51
CA HIS A 129 -0.07 -22.43 3.20
C HIS A 129 0.92 -21.38 2.67
N LYS A 130 0.84 -21.04 1.38
CA LYS A 130 1.66 -19.96 0.80
C LYS A 130 1.30 -18.61 1.42
N ALA A 131 0.02 -18.31 1.61
CA ALA A 131 -0.44 -17.10 2.27
C ALA A 131 0.04 -17.05 3.72
N CYS A 132 -0.06 -18.16 4.45
CA CYS A 132 0.44 -18.27 5.82
C CYS A 132 1.95 -17.97 5.90
N LYS A 133 2.77 -18.56 5.02
CA LYS A 133 4.21 -18.26 4.93
C LYS A 133 4.49 -16.79 4.60
N GLN A 134 3.75 -16.20 3.66
CA GLN A 134 3.89 -14.79 3.32
C GLN A 134 3.51 -13.88 4.49
N LEU A 135 2.44 -14.20 5.21
CA LEU A 135 2.03 -13.47 6.40
C LEU A 135 3.09 -13.57 7.51
N GLN A 136 3.68 -14.75 7.70
CA GLN A 136 4.78 -14.94 8.63
C GLN A 136 5.99 -14.06 8.28
N ILE A 137 6.39 -14.01 7.01
CA ILE A 137 7.47 -13.13 6.54
C ILE A 137 7.12 -11.67 6.79
N PHE A 138 5.88 -11.27 6.49
CA PHE A 138 5.39 -9.91 6.72
C PHE A 138 5.49 -9.50 8.19
N VAL A 139 4.94 -10.32 9.08
CA VAL A 139 4.92 -10.06 10.52
C VAL A 139 6.34 -10.01 11.08
N ILE A 140 7.22 -10.94 10.72
CA ILE A 140 8.61 -10.95 11.18
C ILE A 140 9.32 -9.65 10.77
N ALA A 141 9.21 -9.24 9.51
CA ALA A 141 9.85 -8.00 9.04
C ALA A 141 9.27 -6.76 9.75
N ALA A 142 7.95 -6.69 9.92
CA ALA A 142 7.27 -5.59 10.61
C ALA A 142 7.74 -5.45 12.07
N LYS A 143 7.84 -6.56 12.80
CA LYS A 143 8.36 -6.57 14.18
C LYS A 143 9.81 -6.14 14.24
N GLU A 144 10.64 -6.62 13.31
CA GLU A 144 12.05 -6.26 13.26
C GLU A 144 12.25 -4.76 12.98
N TRP A 145 11.47 -4.17 12.07
CA TRP A 145 11.50 -2.72 11.84
C TRP A 145 11.07 -1.91 13.06
N ARG A 146 9.99 -2.33 13.73
CA ARG A 146 9.53 -1.66 14.95
C ARG A 146 10.59 -1.72 16.04
N LYS A 147 11.15 -2.91 16.28
CA LYS A 147 12.14 -3.15 17.33
C LYS A 147 13.50 -2.47 17.09
N LYS A 148 14.01 -2.51 15.86
CA LYS A 148 15.37 -2.03 15.54
C LYS A 148 15.43 -0.58 15.09
N GLU A 149 14.36 -0.08 14.48
CA GLU A 149 14.36 1.23 13.82
C GLU A 149 13.24 2.16 14.32
N GLY A 150 12.40 1.72 15.27
CA GLY A 150 11.24 2.50 15.74
C GLY A 150 10.18 2.69 14.66
N LYS A 151 10.20 1.86 13.60
CA LYS A 151 9.33 1.98 12.42
C LYS A 151 8.15 1.02 12.52
N LEU A 152 6.96 1.57 12.70
CA LEU A 152 5.70 0.83 12.61
C LEU A 152 5.17 0.87 11.17
N ILE A 153 4.92 -0.28 10.56
CA ILE A 153 4.32 -0.34 9.22
C ILE A 153 2.88 0.18 9.24
N ASP A 154 2.48 0.97 8.24
CA ASP A 154 1.12 1.50 8.15
C ASP A 154 0.12 0.38 7.79
N LEU A 155 -0.70 0.01 8.76
CA LEU A 155 -1.80 -0.94 8.60
C LEU A 155 -3.15 -0.28 8.84
N TYR A 156 -3.24 1.05 8.88
CA TYR A 156 -4.49 1.77 9.16
C TYR A 156 -5.51 1.63 8.04
N GLY A 157 -5.06 1.72 6.78
CA GLY A 157 -5.94 1.70 5.62
C GLY A 157 -6.79 0.43 5.52
N VAL A 158 -8.01 0.56 4.99
CA VAL A 158 -9.01 -0.52 4.94
C VAL A 158 -8.59 -1.67 4.03
N ASP A 159 -7.63 -1.50 3.12
CA ASP A 159 -7.15 -2.56 2.22
C ASP A 159 -5.62 -2.60 2.13
N ASN A 160 -4.93 -2.23 3.21
CA ASN A 160 -3.48 -2.15 3.22
C ASN A 160 -2.80 -3.52 3.16
N LEU A 161 -3.38 -4.56 3.77
CA LEU A 161 -2.87 -5.93 3.70
C LEU A 161 -4.02 -6.88 3.40
N VAL A 162 -3.95 -7.53 2.24
CA VAL A 162 -5.05 -8.33 1.70
C VAL A 162 -4.56 -9.65 1.14
N LEU A 163 -5.46 -10.63 1.02
CA LEU A 163 -5.32 -11.70 0.05
C LEU A 163 -5.83 -11.20 -1.30
N ASP A 164 -5.06 -11.45 -2.36
CA ASP A 164 -5.54 -11.27 -3.73
C ASP A 164 -6.39 -12.46 -4.19
N LYS A 165 -6.98 -12.37 -5.39
CA LYS A 165 -7.75 -13.45 -6.01
C LYS A 165 -6.98 -14.76 -6.24
N ASN A 166 -5.64 -14.72 -6.14
CA ASN A 166 -4.78 -15.90 -6.22
C ASN A 166 -4.35 -16.39 -4.83
N TYR A 167 -5.01 -15.91 -3.78
CA TYR A 167 -4.74 -16.26 -2.37
C TYR A 167 -3.31 -15.95 -1.93
N GLN A 168 -2.73 -14.87 -2.45
CA GLN A 168 -1.41 -14.39 -2.02
C GLN A 168 -1.56 -13.11 -1.21
N ILE A 169 -0.74 -12.96 -0.17
CA ILE A 169 -0.69 -11.75 0.63
C ILE A 169 -0.11 -10.61 -0.20
N ARG A 170 -0.80 -9.48 -0.23
CA ARG A 170 -0.37 -8.23 -0.87
C ARG A 170 -0.47 -7.08 0.10
N TYR A 171 0.60 -6.29 0.19
CA TYR A 171 0.57 -5.01 0.91
C TYR A 171 0.43 -3.87 -0.12
N LEU A 172 -0.67 -3.12 -0.03
CA LEU A 172 -1.15 -2.22 -1.10
C LEU A 172 -1.07 -0.73 -0.72
N ASP A 173 -0.06 -0.31 0.05
CA ASP A 173 0.01 1.08 0.50
C ASP A 173 0.69 2.06 -0.48
N SER A 174 0.51 3.35 -0.21
CA SER A 174 0.69 4.51 -1.07
C SER A 174 2.12 5.06 -1.03
N PHE A 175 2.43 5.96 -0.09
CA PHE A 175 3.69 6.70 -0.02
C PHE A 175 4.32 6.66 1.38
N GLU A 176 3.52 6.89 2.41
CA GLU A 176 3.94 6.87 3.81
C GLU A 176 3.66 5.51 4.44
N VAL A 177 4.56 4.57 4.19
CA VAL A 177 4.41 3.16 4.59
C VAL A 177 4.89 2.86 6.01
N PHE A 178 5.53 3.83 6.67
CA PHE A 178 6.02 3.71 8.04
C PHE A 178 5.62 4.93 8.88
N PHE A 179 5.19 4.66 10.11
CA PHE A 179 5.15 5.63 11.19
C PHE A 179 6.39 5.50 12.06
N TYR A 180 6.86 6.63 12.60
CA TYR A 180 7.94 6.68 13.58
C TYR A 180 7.30 6.96 14.95
N GLU A 181 7.12 5.93 15.76
CA GLU A 181 6.43 6.05 17.05
C GLU A 181 7.10 7.09 17.95
N ASP A 182 8.44 7.16 17.90
CA ASP A 182 9.25 8.09 18.68
C ASP A 182 9.01 9.57 18.33
N MET A 183 8.54 9.87 17.12
CA MET A 183 8.23 11.26 16.71
C MET A 183 6.99 11.81 17.43
N LEU A 184 6.09 10.95 17.93
CA LEU A 184 4.95 11.39 18.74
C LEU A 184 5.38 12.04 20.06
N HIS A 185 6.55 11.67 20.61
CA HIS A 185 7.07 12.22 21.86
C HIS A 185 7.81 13.54 21.66
N ILE A 186 8.20 13.85 20.42
CA ILE A 186 8.94 15.07 20.06
C ILE A 186 7.98 16.15 19.54
N MET A 187 6.82 15.74 19.02
CA MET A 187 5.77 16.64 18.58
C MET A 187 4.84 16.97 19.76
N ASP A 188 4.97 18.18 20.31
CA ASP A 188 4.12 18.68 21.42
C ASP A 188 2.61 18.60 21.11
N ASP A 189 2.23 18.58 19.82
CA ASP A 189 0.87 18.42 19.34
C ASP A 189 0.79 17.47 18.14
N ALA A 190 1.24 16.21 18.31
CA ALA A 190 0.88 15.18 17.34
C ALA A 190 -0.66 15.04 17.31
N GLY A 191 -1.25 15.48 16.19
CA GLY A 191 -2.70 15.53 16.01
C GLY A 191 -3.39 14.18 16.29
N PRO A 192 -4.64 14.21 16.78
CA PRO A 192 -5.36 13.01 17.23
C PRO A 192 -5.46 11.92 16.15
N GLU A 193 -5.54 12.31 14.87
CA GLU A 193 -5.58 11.40 13.73
C GLU A 193 -4.31 10.56 13.59
N LEU A 194 -3.12 11.15 13.73
CA LEU A 194 -1.86 10.40 13.62
C LEU A 194 -1.70 9.38 14.76
N LYS A 195 -2.09 9.77 15.97
CA LYS A 195 -2.10 8.87 17.14
C LYS A 195 -3.04 7.69 16.93
N GLU A 196 -4.23 7.94 16.39
CA GLU A 196 -5.20 6.90 16.05
C GLU A 196 -4.65 5.94 14.97
N ARG A 197 -4.07 6.48 13.89
CA ARG A 197 -3.46 5.67 12.82
C ARG A 197 -2.36 4.73 13.34
N ILE A 198 -1.49 5.24 14.21
CA ILE A 198 -0.44 4.46 14.86
C ILE A 198 -1.04 3.38 15.77
N ALA A 199 -1.99 3.74 16.63
CA ALA A 199 -2.62 2.80 17.55
C ALA A 199 -3.34 1.66 16.80
N ILE A 200 -4.09 1.97 15.75
CA ILE A 200 -4.76 0.97 14.92
C ILE A 200 -3.74 0.10 14.18
N SER A 201 -2.67 0.68 13.66
CA SER A 201 -1.63 -0.09 12.96
C SER A 201 -0.93 -1.08 13.88
N ALA A 202 -0.61 -0.65 15.11
CA ALA A 202 -0.04 -1.52 16.14
C ALA A 202 -0.99 -2.66 16.51
N LYS A 203 -2.26 -2.34 16.79
CA LYS A 203 -3.28 -3.34 17.12
C LYS A 203 -3.50 -4.35 16.00
N ARG A 204 -3.47 -3.89 14.73
CA ARG A 204 -3.57 -4.79 13.57
C ARG A 204 -2.34 -5.67 13.43
N LEU A 205 -1.14 -5.18 13.71
CA LEU A 205 0.07 -6.02 13.73
C LEU A 205 -0.03 -7.12 14.80
N GLU A 206 -0.48 -6.78 16.01
CA GLU A 206 -0.71 -7.76 17.09
C GLU A 206 -1.75 -8.81 16.69
N TYR A 207 -2.84 -8.40 16.04
CA TYR A 207 -3.83 -9.32 15.50
C TYR A 207 -3.25 -10.29 14.45
N LEU A 208 -2.39 -9.80 13.54
CA LEU A 208 -1.73 -10.66 12.55
C LEU A 208 -0.76 -11.67 13.19
N GLU A 209 -0.10 -11.29 14.28
CA GLU A 209 0.71 -12.20 15.11
C GLU A 209 -0.15 -13.31 15.70
N TYR A 210 -1.27 -12.93 16.33
CA TYR A 210 -2.24 -13.87 16.89
C TYR A 210 -2.75 -14.87 15.84
N LEU A 211 -3.08 -14.42 14.62
CA LEU A 211 -3.50 -15.33 13.55
C LEU A 211 -2.46 -16.42 13.23
N LEU A 212 -1.17 -16.06 13.26
CA LEU A 212 -0.07 -17.01 13.00
C LEU A 212 0.10 -18.00 14.16
N GLU A 213 -0.06 -17.54 15.40
CA GLU A 213 0.01 -18.40 16.60
C GLU A 213 -1.12 -19.42 16.62
N GLN A 214 -2.36 -18.98 16.38
CA GLN A 214 -3.50 -19.89 16.31
C GLN A 214 -3.37 -20.91 15.18
N ASN A 215 -2.86 -20.49 14.02
CA ASN A 215 -2.65 -21.42 12.90
C ASN A 215 -1.61 -22.49 13.24
N ARG A 216 -0.51 -22.13 13.92
CA ARG A 216 0.50 -23.10 14.37
C ARG A 216 -0.05 -24.13 15.34
N ASN A 217 -0.98 -23.74 16.22
CA ASN A 217 -1.59 -24.66 17.19
C ASN A 217 -2.64 -25.60 16.57
N ASN A 218 -3.08 -25.33 15.34
CA ASN A 218 -4.07 -26.12 14.61
C ASN A 218 -3.46 -27.05 13.53
N LEU A 219 -2.12 -27.08 13.42
CA LEU A 219 -1.33 -27.99 12.57
C LEU A 219 -0.76 -29.14 13.40
#